data_AF-A0A7X8DNP3-F1
#
_entry.id   AF-A0A7X8DNP3-F1
#
_cell.length_a   1.000
_cell.length_b   1.000
_cell.length_c   1.000
_cell.angle_alpha   90.00
_cell.angle_beta   90.00
_cell.angle_gamma   90.00
#
_symmetry.space_group_name_H-M   'P 1'
#
loop_
_entity.id
_entity.type
_entity.pdbx_description
1 polymer ?
#
loop_
_entity_poly.entity_id
_entity_poly.type
_entity_poly.pdbx_seq_one_letter_code
_entity_poly.pdbx_strand_id
1 'polypeptide(L)'
;MHQLIFRGAKYSFFLLFTLSLPILLETEQILRLWLKTVPEYTVIFTRLVIINVLIDCISGPLMTAAQASGKIKLYQSVVGGLLILNLPVSYLFLKLGFQPQVTIYISIGISIIALTLRLLILKKLVKLKLDKFFYQVILKIMIVSFTAVVIPLLFYIFMDISIHRFIIVALAAIVSSINVIFFLGLSSDEKIYFINGLKKIKTKIIQ
;
A
#
# COMPACT_ATOMS: atom_id res chain seq x y z
N MET A 1 11.40 5.97 -19.21
CA MET A 1 10.57 4.81 -18.78
C MET A 1 10.72 4.48 -17.30
N HIS A 2 11.93 4.24 -16.75
CA HIS A 2 12.08 3.83 -15.33
C HIS A 2 11.49 4.82 -14.31
N GLN A 3 11.66 6.12 -14.52
CA GLN A 3 11.06 7.14 -13.63
C GLN A 3 9.53 7.06 -13.57
N LEU A 4 8.88 6.69 -14.67
CA LEU A 4 7.42 6.56 -14.73
C LEU A 4 6.94 5.38 -13.87
N ILE A 5 7.67 4.25 -13.94
CA ILE A 5 7.41 3.06 -13.13
C ILE A 5 7.59 3.39 -11.64
N PHE A 6 8.68 4.08 -11.31
CA PHE A 6 9.00 4.42 -9.92
C PHE A 6 7.99 5.39 -9.32
N ARG A 7 7.63 6.44 -10.09
CA ARG A 7 6.59 7.40 -9.71
C ARG A 7 5.24 6.73 -9.58
N GLY A 8 4.86 5.91 -10.55
CA GLY A 8 3.61 5.14 -10.50
C GLY A 8 3.53 4.31 -9.22
N ALA A 9 4.54 3.49 -8.94
CA ALA A 9 4.50 2.58 -7.79
C ALA A 9 4.40 3.34 -6.46
N LYS A 10 5.21 4.39 -6.34
CA LYS A 10 5.24 5.27 -5.17
C LYS A 10 3.92 6.03 -4.97
N TYR A 11 3.35 6.60 -6.02
CA TYR A 11 2.12 7.37 -5.94
C TYR A 11 0.89 6.49 -5.70
N SER A 12 0.82 5.31 -6.34
CA SER A 12 -0.21 4.31 -6.04
C SER A 12 -0.18 3.93 -4.55
N PHE A 13 1.02 3.69 -4.01
CA PHE A 13 1.17 3.41 -2.58
C PHE A 13 0.74 4.59 -1.71
N PHE A 14 1.25 5.80 -1.97
CA PHE A 14 0.94 6.98 -1.16
C PHE A 14 -0.55 7.31 -1.11
N LEU A 15 -1.23 7.21 -2.25
CA LEU A 15 -2.67 7.44 -2.34
C LEU A 15 -3.44 6.40 -1.54
N LEU A 16 -3.14 5.12 -1.77
CA LEU A 16 -3.82 4.04 -1.05
C LEU A 16 -3.52 4.08 0.46
N PHE A 17 -2.28 4.36 0.85
CA PHE A 17 -1.85 4.48 2.23
C PHE A 17 -2.57 5.62 2.95
N THR A 18 -2.70 6.79 2.33
CA THR A 18 -3.40 7.94 2.92
C THR A 18 -4.87 7.62 3.22
N LEU A 19 -5.53 6.85 2.34
CA LEU A 19 -6.92 6.44 2.51
C LEU A 19 -7.08 5.29 3.51
N SER A 20 -6.14 4.36 3.51
CA SER A 20 -6.25 3.13 4.30
C SER A 20 -5.71 3.26 5.72
N LEU A 21 -4.78 4.17 6.00
CA LEU A 21 -4.25 4.41 7.34
C LEU A 21 -5.34 4.70 8.40
N PRO A 22 -6.29 5.63 8.19
CA PRO A 22 -7.37 5.85 9.17
C PRO A 22 -8.23 4.61 9.37
N ILE A 23 -8.51 3.88 8.29
CA ILE A 23 -9.31 2.64 8.31
C ILE A 23 -8.59 1.53 9.09
N LEU A 24 -7.26 1.45 8.96
CA LEU A 24 -6.43 0.42 9.60
C LEU A 24 -6.34 0.62 11.12
N LEU A 25 -6.27 1.88 11.58
CA LEU A 25 -6.26 2.20 13.01
C LEU A 25 -7.65 1.98 13.64
N GLU A 26 -8.69 2.53 13.03
CA GLU A 26 -10.05 2.51 13.57
C GLU A 26 -10.93 1.37 13.00
N THR A 27 -10.31 0.28 12.51
CA THR A 27 -11.02 -0.87 11.91
C THR A 27 -12.13 -1.39 12.81
N GLU A 28 -11.87 -1.49 14.12
CA GLU A 28 -12.85 -2.00 15.08
C GLU A 28 -14.06 -1.07 15.22
N GLN A 29 -13.86 0.25 15.30
CA GLN A 29 -14.95 1.21 15.37
C GLN A 29 -15.80 1.19 14.11
N ILE A 30 -15.15 1.16 12.94
CA ILE A 30 -15.84 1.06 11.65
C ILE A 30 -16.69 -0.21 11.58
N LEU A 31 -16.14 -1.36 11.99
CA LEU A 31 -16.87 -2.62 11.98
C LEU A 31 -17.99 -2.67 13.02
N ARG A 32 -17.81 -2.10 14.22
CA ARG A 32 -18.86 -2.00 15.22
C ARG A 32 -20.03 -1.14 14.72
N LEU A 33 -19.73 -0.03 14.04
CA LEU A 33 -20.75 0.82 13.42
C LEU A 33 -21.52 0.10 12.32
N TRP A 34 -20.83 -0.70 11.50
CA TRP A 34 -21.45 -1.40 10.36
C TRP A 34 -22.21 -2.67 10.79
N LEU A 35 -21.55 -3.58 11.51
CA LEU A 35 -22.06 -4.92 11.79
C LEU A 35 -22.87 -5.02 13.09
N LYS A 36 -22.81 -4.01 13.97
CA LYS A 36 -23.29 -4.02 15.38
C LYS A 36 -22.56 -5.07 16.23
N THR A 37 -22.68 -6.35 15.88
CA THR A 37 -21.93 -7.47 16.46
C THR A 37 -20.74 -7.81 15.57
N VAL A 38 -19.52 -7.54 16.04
CA VAL A 38 -18.30 -7.80 15.29
C VAL A 38 -17.84 -9.24 15.55
N PRO A 39 -17.73 -10.09 14.51
CA PRO A 39 -17.17 -11.43 14.68
C PRO A 39 -15.69 -11.39 15.06
N GLU A 40 -15.24 -12.38 15.83
CA GLU A 40 -13.90 -12.46 16.43
C GLU A 40 -12.76 -12.17 15.44
N TYR A 41 -12.83 -12.74 14.23
CA TYR A 41 -11.75 -12.64 13.25
C TYR A 41 -11.86 -11.44 12.29
N THR A 42 -13.01 -10.76 12.22
CA THR A 42 -13.25 -9.78 11.15
C THR A 42 -12.30 -8.59 11.22
N VAL A 43 -11.96 -8.13 12.42
CA VAL A 43 -11.00 -7.02 12.63
C VAL A 43 -9.61 -7.39 12.10
N ILE A 44 -9.08 -8.55 12.49
CA ILE A 44 -7.74 -8.99 12.07
C ILE A 44 -7.70 -9.26 10.56
N PHE A 45 -8.73 -9.92 10.00
CA PHE A 45 -8.84 -10.12 8.56
C PHE A 45 -8.79 -8.80 7.79
N THR A 46 -9.58 -7.81 8.23
CA THR A 46 -9.67 -6.51 7.55
C THR A 46 -8.32 -5.79 7.57
N ARG A 47 -7.65 -5.76 8.73
CA ARG A 47 -6.30 -5.18 8.87
C ARG A 47 -5.29 -5.88 7.96
N LEU A 48 -5.26 -7.21 7.96
CA LEU A 48 -4.33 -7.98 7.13
C LEU A 48 -4.60 -7.80 5.62
N VAL A 49 -5.86 -7.76 5.21
CA VAL A 49 -6.23 -7.52 3.80
C VAL A 49 -5.77 -6.13 3.36
N ILE A 50 -5.99 -5.10 4.18
CA ILE A 50 -5.50 -3.74 3.87
C ILE A 50 -3.98 -3.73 3.70
N ILE A 51 -3.25 -4.38 4.61
CA ILE A 51 -1.78 -4.51 4.51
C ILE A 51 -1.39 -5.23 3.22
N ASN A 52 -2.09 -6.31 2.87
CA ASN A 52 -1.81 -7.05 1.64
C ASN A 52 -2.01 -6.18 0.39
N VAL A 53 -3.11 -5.43 0.31
CA VAL A 53 -3.39 -4.53 -0.83
C VAL A 53 -2.36 -3.40 -0.91
N LEU A 54 -1.88 -2.87 0.22
CA LEU A 54 -0.79 -1.88 0.25
C LEU A 54 0.51 -2.42 -0.35
N ILE A 55 0.82 -3.70 -0.15
CA ILE A 55 1.99 -4.34 -0.78
C ILE A 55 1.73 -4.54 -2.28
N ASP A 56 0.55 -5.05 -2.63
CA ASP A 56 0.22 -5.39 -4.01
C ASP A 56 0.07 -4.16 -4.92
N CYS A 57 -0.33 -3.00 -4.41
CA CYS A 57 -0.48 -1.80 -5.24
C CYS A 57 0.84 -1.33 -5.87
N ILE A 58 1.99 -1.65 -5.26
CA ILE A 58 3.34 -1.39 -5.82
C ILE A 58 3.52 -2.15 -7.15
N SER A 59 2.83 -3.29 -7.30
CA SER A 59 2.97 -4.17 -8.45
C SER A 59 2.22 -3.72 -9.69
N GLY A 60 1.22 -2.84 -9.57
CA GLY A 60 0.43 -2.37 -10.71
C GLY A 60 1.29 -1.75 -11.83
N PRO A 61 2.10 -0.72 -11.53
CA PRO A 61 2.99 -0.09 -12.51
C PRO A 61 4.07 -1.03 -13.07
N LEU A 62 4.52 -2.02 -12.28
CA LEU A 62 5.44 -3.06 -12.74
C LEU A 62 4.77 -3.97 -13.78
N MET A 63 3.51 -4.35 -13.54
CA MET A 63 2.70 -5.14 -14.46
C MET A 63 2.45 -4.40 -15.77
N THR A 64 2.06 -3.12 -15.71
CA THR A 64 1.86 -2.28 -16.90
C THR A 64 3.15 -2.17 -17.73
N ALA A 65 4.30 -2.02 -17.07
CA ALA A 65 5.59 -1.97 -17.77
C ALA A 65 5.96 -3.32 -18.42
N ALA A 66 5.65 -4.45 -17.77
CA ALA A 66 5.84 -5.78 -18.38
C ALA A 66 4.95 -5.97 -19.60
N GLN A 67 3.67 -5.57 -19.52
CA GLN A 67 2.73 -5.61 -20.64
C GLN A 67 3.22 -4.78 -21.83
N ALA A 68 3.68 -3.55 -21.58
CA ALA A 68 4.21 -2.67 -22.62
C ALA A 68 5.48 -3.22 -23.31
N SER A 69 6.21 -4.14 -22.66
CA SER A 69 7.39 -4.78 -23.26
C SER A 69 7.07 -5.89 -24.29
N GLY A 70 5.79 -6.29 -24.42
CA GLY A 70 5.34 -7.36 -25.31
C GLY A 70 5.70 -8.78 -24.87
N LYS A 71 6.50 -8.96 -23.80
CA LYS A 71 6.98 -10.26 -23.31
C LYS A 71 6.24 -10.72 -22.04
N ILE A 72 4.91 -10.70 -22.08
CA ILE A 72 4.07 -10.98 -20.92
C ILE A 72 4.02 -12.46 -20.51
N LYS A 73 4.34 -13.39 -21.43
CA LYS A 73 4.25 -14.84 -21.18
C LYS A 73 5.07 -15.27 -19.95
N LEU A 74 6.33 -14.86 -19.87
CA LEU A 74 7.19 -15.16 -18.72
C LEU A 74 6.62 -14.59 -17.42
N TYR A 75 6.09 -13.36 -17.47
CA TYR A 75 5.47 -12.71 -16.33
C TYR A 75 4.26 -13.50 -15.81
N GLN A 76 3.33 -13.87 -16.70
CA GLN A 76 2.12 -14.59 -16.30
C GLN A 76 2.41 -16.02 -15.86
N SER A 77 3.33 -16.72 -16.51
CA SER A 77 3.70 -18.07 -16.09
C SER A 77 4.30 -18.09 -14.68
N VAL A 78 5.19 -17.15 -14.34
CA VAL A 78 5.84 -17.12 -13.03
C VAL A 78 4.93 -16.54 -11.95
N VAL A 79 4.39 -15.34 -12.18
CA VAL A 79 3.59 -14.63 -11.19
C VAL A 79 2.21 -15.26 -11.03
N GLY A 80 1.57 -15.65 -12.13
CA GLY A 80 0.28 -16.34 -12.09
C GLY A 80 0.40 -17.70 -11.41
N GLY A 81 1.45 -18.47 -11.69
CA GLY A 81 1.72 -19.73 -11.00
C GLY A 81 1.91 -19.56 -9.49
N LEU A 82 2.64 -18.52 -9.08
CA LEU A 82 2.82 -18.19 -7.67
C LEU A 82 1.51 -17.76 -6.98
N LEU A 83 0.65 -17.02 -7.67
CA LEU A 83 -0.67 -16.65 -7.13
C LEU A 83 -1.59 -17.86 -7.00
N ILE A 84 -1.52 -18.81 -7.93
CA ILE A 84 -2.27 -20.08 -7.83
C ILE A 84 -1.80 -20.88 -6.61
N LEU A 85 -0.50 -20.85 -6.26
CA LEU A 85 0.04 -21.51 -5.06
C LEU A 85 -0.55 -20.98 -3.74
N ASN A 86 -1.17 -19.80 -3.74
CA ASN A 86 -1.84 -19.28 -2.55
C ASN A 86 -2.92 -20.25 -2.04
N LEU A 87 -3.71 -20.82 -2.94
CA LEU A 87 -4.78 -21.76 -2.59
C LEU A 87 -4.28 -23.06 -1.96
N PRO A 88 -3.38 -23.86 -2.57
CA PRO A 88 -2.90 -25.11 -1.99
C PRO A 88 -2.11 -24.89 -0.70
N VAL A 89 -1.31 -23.82 -0.60
CA VAL A 89 -0.56 -23.51 0.63
C VAL A 89 -1.53 -23.11 1.74
N SER A 90 -2.51 -22.25 1.46
CA SER A 90 -3.57 -21.90 2.40
C SER A 90 -4.35 -23.12 2.88
N TYR A 91 -4.75 -24.00 1.95
CA TYR A 91 -5.45 -25.24 2.28
C TYR A 91 -4.63 -26.15 3.20
N LEU A 92 -3.32 -26.30 2.94
CA LEU A 92 -2.44 -27.12 3.79
C LEU A 92 -2.42 -26.61 5.23
N PHE A 93 -2.22 -25.30 5.44
CA PHE A 93 -2.19 -24.73 6.79
C PHE A 93 -3.55 -24.82 7.49
N LEU A 94 -4.65 -24.62 6.78
CA LEU A 94 -5.99 -24.81 7.35
C LEU A 94 -6.21 -26.28 7.76
N LYS A 95 -5.75 -27.24 6.95
CA LYS A 95 -5.86 -28.66 7.27
C LYS A 95 -5.01 -29.07 8.49
N LEU A 96 -3.92 -28.34 8.77
CA LEU A 96 -3.10 -28.51 9.96
C LEU A 96 -3.73 -27.91 11.24
N GLY A 97 -4.94 -27.33 11.15
CA GLY A 97 -5.66 -26.78 12.30
C GLY A 97 -5.32 -25.34 12.66
N PHE A 98 -4.62 -24.60 11.79
CA PHE A 98 -4.34 -23.18 12.01
C PHE A 98 -5.62 -22.33 11.90
N GLN A 99 -5.61 -21.17 12.56
CA GLN A 99 -6.74 -20.24 12.54
C GLN A 99 -6.96 -19.64 11.13
N PRO A 100 -8.20 -19.24 10.76
CA PRO A 100 -8.54 -18.84 9.40
C PRO A 100 -7.71 -17.69 8.81
N GLN A 101 -7.23 -16.76 9.65
CA GLN A 101 -6.42 -15.62 9.20
C GLN A 101 -5.04 -16.01 8.65
N VAL A 102 -4.60 -17.26 8.86
CA VAL A 102 -3.38 -17.82 8.25
C VAL A 102 -3.37 -17.67 6.73
N THR A 103 -4.54 -17.73 6.10
CA THR A 103 -4.71 -17.56 4.66
C THR A 103 -4.23 -16.20 4.16
N ILE A 104 -4.47 -15.13 4.92
CA ILE A 104 -4.02 -13.79 4.54
C ILE A 104 -2.53 -13.60 4.86
N TYR A 105 -2.01 -14.18 5.94
CA TYR A 105 -0.57 -14.20 6.19
C TYR A 105 0.20 -14.88 5.05
N ILE A 106 -0.32 -16.00 4.55
CA ILE A 106 0.21 -16.70 3.37
C ILE A 106 0.12 -15.82 2.13
N SER A 107 -1.03 -15.17 1.91
CA SER A 107 -1.20 -14.23 0.81
C SER A 107 -0.17 -13.09 0.85
N ILE A 108 0.09 -12.49 2.01
CA ILE A 108 1.10 -11.43 2.18
C ILE A 108 2.50 -11.96 1.83
N GLY A 109 2.87 -13.14 2.31
CA GLY A 109 4.15 -13.76 1.98
C GLY A 109 4.29 -13.99 0.47
N ILE A 110 3.24 -14.51 -0.16
CA ILE A 110 3.18 -14.70 -1.62
C ILE A 110 3.27 -13.38 -2.37
N SER A 111 2.58 -12.32 -1.93
CA SER A 111 2.63 -10.99 -2.56
C SER A 111 4.03 -10.37 -2.48
N ILE A 112 4.77 -10.56 -1.38
CA ILE A 112 6.17 -10.12 -1.25
C ILE A 112 7.09 -10.90 -2.19
N ILE A 113 6.95 -12.22 -2.26
CA ILE A 113 7.72 -13.06 -3.19
C ILE A 113 7.40 -12.66 -4.63
N ALA A 114 6.12 -12.46 -4.94
CA ALA A 114 5.65 -12.03 -6.25
C ALA A 114 6.25 -10.67 -6.64
N LEU A 115 6.24 -9.69 -5.74
CA LEU A 115 6.85 -8.38 -5.97
C LEU A 115 8.35 -8.51 -6.29
N THR A 116 9.07 -9.36 -5.56
CA THR A 116 10.50 -9.63 -5.80
C THR A 116 10.72 -10.24 -7.18
N LEU A 117 9.95 -11.27 -7.54
CA LEU A 117 10.03 -11.91 -8.86
C LEU A 117 9.67 -10.93 -9.99
N ARG A 118 8.64 -10.09 -9.80
CA ARG A 118 8.26 -9.02 -10.76
C ARG A 118 9.46 -8.11 -11.03
N LEU A 119 10.14 -7.65 -9.98
CA LEU A 119 11.31 -6.79 -10.11
C LEU A 119 12.46 -7.50 -10.86
N LEU A 120 12.74 -8.76 -10.54
CA LEU A 120 13.77 -9.55 -11.24
C LEU A 120 13.44 -9.75 -12.73
N ILE A 121 12.18 -9.99 -13.07
CA ILE A 121 11.71 -10.11 -14.45
C ILE A 121 11.88 -8.76 -15.16
N LEU A 122 11.47 -7.65 -14.55
CA LEU A 122 11.60 -6.32 -15.15
C LEU A 122 13.06 -5.87 -15.31
N LYS A 123 13.97 -6.31 -14.42
CA LYS A 123 15.41 -6.12 -14.63
C LYS A 123 15.85 -6.69 -15.98
N LYS A 124 15.35 -7.88 -16.37
CA LYS A 124 15.68 -8.50 -17.65
C LYS A 124 14.93 -7.86 -18.83
N LEU A 125 13.64 -7.56 -18.67
CA LEU A 125 12.80 -7.07 -19.76
C LEU A 125 13.08 -5.62 -20.16
N VAL A 126 13.24 -4.73 -19.18
CA VAL A 126 13.34 -3.28 -19.41
C VAL A 126 14.62 -2.68 -18.81
N LYS A 127 15.62 -3.52 -18.45
CA LYS A 127 16.90 -3.10 -17.84
C LYS A 127 16.70 -2.22 -16.60
N LEU A 128 15.69 -2.55 -15.79
CA LEU A 128 15.36 -1.81 -14.57
C LEU A 128 16.48 -1.95 -13.53
N LYS A 129 16.95 -0.82 -13.00
CA LYS A 129 17.96 -0.79 -11.93
C LYS A 129 17.29 -1.06 -10.59
N LEU A 130 17.47 -2.26 -10.06
CA LEU A 130 16.84 -2.72 -8.80
C LEU A 130 17.23 -1.84 -7.61
N ASP A 131 18.51 -1.50 -7.50
CA ASP A 131 19.01 -0.68 -6.39
C ASP A 131 18.29 0.68 -6.37
N LYS A 132 18.13 1.30 -7.55
CA LYS A 132 17.40 2.57 -7.65
C LYS A 132 15.92 2.41 -7.27
N PHE A 133 15.26 1.31 -7.67
CA PHE A 133 13.88 1.06 -7.26
C PHE A 133 13.77 0.90 -5.74
N PHE A 134 14.69 0.14 -5.13
CA PHE A 134 14.71 -0.05 -3.69
C PHE A 134 14.86 1.27 -2.94
N TYR A 135 15.88 2.08 -3.27
CA TYR A 135 16.11 3.36 -2.58
C TYR A 135 15.06 4.44 -2.89
N GLN A 136 14.57 4.52 -4.14
CA GLN A 136 13.65 5.59 -4.55
C GLN A 136 12.18 5.27 -4.31
N VAL A 137 11.82 3.99 -4.14
CA VAL A 137 10.44 3.54 -3.97
C VAL A 137 10.28 2.85 -2.62
N ILE A 138 10.89 1.66 -2.42
CA ILE A 138 10.66 0.84 -1.22
C ILE A 138 11.09 1.56 0.05
N LEU A 139 12.32 2.07 0.12
CA LEU A 139 12.83 2.76 1.30
C LEU A 139 12.02 4.03 1.61
N LYS A 140 11.65 4.79 0.59
CA LYS A 140 10.81 6.00 0.75
C LYS A 140 9.42 5.66 1.28
N ILE A 141 8.78 4.65 0.72
CA ILE A 141 7.49 4.14 1.18
C ILE A 141 7.58 3.74 2.66
N MET A 142 8.60 2.97 3.04
CA MET A 142 8.78 2.52 4.43
C MET A 142 8.96 3.70 5.39
N ILE A 143 9.86 4.64 5.06
CA ILE A 143 10.08 5.84 5.89
C ILE A 143 8.79 6.65 6.05
N VAL A 144 8.06 6.90 4.95
CA VAL A 144 6.79 7.63 4.96
C VAL A 144 5.76 6.90 5.81
N SER A 145 5.60 5.58 5.64
CA SER A 145 4.63 4.81 6.41
C SER A 145 4.93 4.85 7.90
N PHE A 146 6.18 4.62 8.33
CA PHE A 146 6.53 4.68 9.75
C PHE A 146 6.34 6.06 10.35
N THR A 147 6.75 7.12 9.65
CA THR A 147 6.68 8.49 10.17
C THR A 147 5.25 9.04 10.18
N ALA A 148 4.43 8.71 9.18
CA ALA A 148 3.03 9.16 9.09
C ALA A 148 2.11 8.48 10.12
N VAL A 149 2.46 7.29 10.61
CA VAL A 149 1.67 6.57 11.63
C VAL A 149 1.83 7.18 13.02
N VAL A 150 2.94 7.88 13.30
CA VAL A 150 3.25 8.36 14.66
C VAL A 150 2.16 9.25 15.24
N ILE A 151 1.78 10.33 14.54
CA ILE A 151 0.81 11.30 15.05
C ILE A 151 -0.59 10.67 15.27
N PRO A 152 -1.16 9.96 14.28
CA PRO A 152 -2.47 9.32 14.45
C PRO A 152 -2.48 8.24 15.54
N LEU A 153 -1.37 7.50 15.67
CA LEU A 153 -1.23 6.47 16.71
C LEU A 153 -1.22 7.08 18.11
N LEU A 154 -0.60 8.25 18.30
CA LEU A 154 -0.65 8.96 19.58
C LEU A 154 -2.11 9.29 19.96
N PHE A 155 -2.88 9.89 19.04
CA PHE A 155 -4.31 10.16 19.31
C PHE A 155 -5.09 8.88 19.60
N TYR A 156 -4.81 7.79 18.87
CA TYR A 156 -5.48 6.50 19.08
C TYR A 156 -5.23 5.92 20.48
N ILE A 157 -4.01 6.06 21.02
CA ILE A 157 -3.62 5.52 22.34
C ILE A 157 -4.14 6.40 23.49
N PHE A 158 -4.11 7.72 23.34
CA PHE A 158 -4.47 8.65 24.43
C PHE A 158 -5.96 8.97 24.54
N MET A 159 -6.78 8.57 23.56
CA MET A 159 -8.21 8.86 23.56
C MET A 159 -9.05 7.60 23.78
N ASP A 160 -10.06 7.73 24.62
CA ASP A 160 -11.06 6.68 24.83
C ASP A 160 -11.90 6.42 23.59
N ILE A 161 -12.45 5.20 23.54
CA ILE A 161 -13.22 4.71 22.42
C ILE A 161 -14.50 5.54 22.24
N SER A 162 -14.55 6.32 21.15
CA SER A 162 -15.63 7.27 20.89
C SER A 162 -15.67 7.67 19.42
N ILE A 163 -16.82 8.19 18.98
CA ILE A 163 -16.97 8.75 17.62
C ILE A 163 -16.04 9.96 17.41
N HIS A 164 -15.75 10.71 18.47
CA HIS A 164 -14.84 11.85 18.42
C HIS A 164 -13.41 11.41 18.17
N ARG A 165 -12.95 10.33 18.84
CA ARG A 165 -11.66 9.71 18.56
C ARG A 165 -11.56 9.30 17.10
N PHE A 166 -12.59 8.63 16.57
CA PHE A 166 -12.61 8.22 15.17
C PHE A 166 -12.36 9.39 14.20
N ILE A 167 -13.06 10.50 14.37
CA ILE A 167 -12.92 11.69 13.52
C ILE A 167 -11.52 12.30 13.67
N ILE A 168 -11.02 12.45 14.90
CA ILE A 168 -9.71 13.05 15.18
C ILE A 168 -8.58 12.19 14.62
N VAL A 169 -8.60 10.87 14.88
CA VAL A 169 -7.61 9.92 14.34
C VAL A 169 -7.65 9.90 12.82
N ALA A 170 -8.84 9.94 12.22
CA ALA A 170 -8.98 9.94 10.76
C ALA A 170 -8.38 11.20 10.13
N LEU A 171 -8.72 12.38 10.66
CA LEU A 171 -8.15 13.65 10.19
C LEU A 171 -6.64 13.71 10.43
N ALA A 172 -6.18 13.29 11.61
CA ALA A 172 -4.76 13.22 11.93
C ALA A 172 -4.01 12.28 10.97
N ALA A 173 -4.59 11.13 10.61
CA ALA A 173 -4.01 10.18 9.66
C ALA A 173 -3.86 10.76 8.26
N ILE A 174 -4.89 11.44 7.76
CA ILE A 174 -4.85 12.07 6.44
C ILE A 174 -3.83 13.22 6.44
N VAL A 175 -3.92 14.12 7.43
CA VAL A 175 -3.03 15.30 7.52
C VAL A 175 -1.58 14.87 7.72
N SER A 176 -1.32 13.92 8.62
CA SER A 176 0.03 13.39 8.85
C SER A 176 0.59 12.73 7.59
N SER A 177 -0.19 11.86 6.94
CA SER A 177 0.22 11.21 5.69
C SER A 177 0.56 12.22 4.61
N ILE A 178 -0.32 13.21 4.35
CA ILE A 178 -0.09 14.23 3.31
C ILE A 178 1.18 15.03 3.60
N ASN A 179 1.37 15.49 4.84
CA ASN A 179 2.56 16.25 5.22
C ASN A 179 3.84 15.43 5.07
N VAL A 180 3.85 14.22 5.62
CA VAL A 180 5.02 13.32 5.55
C VAL A 180 5.34 12.93 4.10
N ILE A 181 4.32 12.63 3.29
CA ILE A 181 4.49 12.37 1.85
C ILE A 181 5.11 13.58 1.17
N PHE A 182 4.61 14.79 1.45
CA PHE A 182 5.13 16.01 0.86
C PHE A 182 6.60 16.22 1.23
N PHE A 183 6.97 16.14 2.52
CA PHE A 183 8.33 16.44 2.97
C PHE A 183 9.35 15.33 2.68
N LEU A 184 9.01 14.07 2.98
CA LEU A 184 9.93 12.92 2.92
C LEU A 184 9.71 12.01 1.70
N GLY A 185 8.46 11.90 1.22
CA GLY A 185 8.10 11.00 0.11
C GLY A 185 8.47 11.54 -1.28
N LEU A 186 8.18 12.82 -1.53
CA LEU A 186 8.40 13.46 -2.83
C LEU A 186 9.85 13.92 -3.01
N SER A 187 10.39 13.71 -4.22
CA SER A 187 11.65 14.32 -4.67
C SER A 187 11.47 15.81 -4.99
N SER A 188 12.57 16.56 -5.07
CA SER A 188 12.56 18.01 -5.34
C SER A 188 11.80 18.36 -6.62
N ASP A 189 12.00 17.62 -7.70
CA ASP A 189 11.29 17.84 -8.97
C ASP A 189 9.79 17.61 -8.85
N GLU A 190 9.40 16.59 -8.06
CA GLU A 190 7.99 16.24 -7.83
C GLU A 190 7.30 17.30 -6.97
N LYS A 191 8.00 17.85 -5.96
CA LYS A 191 7.52 18.98 -5.15
C LYS A 191 7.28 20.21 -6.03
N ILE A 192 8.23 20.56 -6.89
CA ILE A 192 8.10 21.71 -7.81
C ILE A 192 6.89 21.51 -8.74
N TYR A 193 6.75 20.32 -9.32
CA TYR A 193 5.60 19.99 -10.17
C TYR A 193 4.27 20.14 -9.43
N PHE A 194 4.19 19.63 -8.20
CA PHE A 194 2.99 19.72 -7.37
C PHE A 194 2.63 21.17 -7.01
N ILE A 195 3.60 21.96 -6.58
CA ILE A 195 3.41 23.39 -6.25
C ILE A 195 2.96 24.18 -7.49
N ASN A 196 3.58 23.93 -8.65
CA ASN A 196 3.19 24.59 -9.90
C ASN A 196 1.79 24.20 -10.36
N GLY A 197 1.37 22.94 -10.15
CA GLY A 197 0.00 22.49 -10.37
C GLY A 197 -1.00 23.23 -9.50
N LEU A 198 -0.73 23.36 -8.19
CA LEU A 198 -1.57 24.11 -7.27
C LEU A 198 -1.68 25.60 -7.64
N LYS A 199 -0.57 26.23 -8.06
CA LYS A 199 -0.57 27.62 -8.54
C LYS A 199 -1.50 27.79 -9.74
N LYS A 200 -1.44 26.89 -10.74
CA LYS A 200 -2.31 26.92 -11.91
C LYS A 200 -3.80 26.78 -11.56
N ILE A 201 -4.13 25.89 -10.62
CA ILE A 201 -5.51 25.73 -10.15
C ILE A 201 -5.99 27.00 -9.45
N LYS A 202 -5.16 27.59 -8.58
CA LYS A 202 -5.47 28.85 -7.92
C LYS A 202 -5.73 29.98 -8.92
N THR A 203 -4.91 30.11 -9.97
CA THR A 203 -5.12 31.11 -11.02
C THR A 203 -6.42 30.88 -11.79
N LYS A 204 -6.82 29.61 -12.03
CA LYS A 204 -8.04 29.26 -12.76
C LYS A 204 -9.34 29.38 -11.94
N ILE A 205 -9.25 29.33 -10.62
CA ILE A 205 -10.39 29.54 -9.70
C ILE A 205 -10.61 31.04 -9.43
N ILE A 206 -9.57 31.87 -9.57
CA ILE A 206 -9.61 33.32 -9.36
C ILE A 206 -10.02 34.08 -10.64
N GLN A 207 -9.93 33.43 -11.81
CA GLN A 207 -10.54 33.91 -13.08
C GLN A 207 -11.98 33.42 -13.19
#